data_AF-A0A1F3DDM2-F1
#
_entry.id   AF-A0A1F3DDM2-F1
#
_cell.length_a   1.000
_cell.length_b   1.000
_cell.length_c   1.000
_cell.angle_alpha   90.00
_cell.angle_beta   90.00
_cell.angle_gamma   90.00
#
_symmetry.space_group_name_H-M   'P 1'
#
loop_
_entity.id
_entity.type
_entity.pdbx_description
1 polymer ?
#
loop_
_entity_poly.entity_id
_entity_poly.type
_entity_poly.pdbx_seq_one_letter_code
_entity_poly.pdbx_strand_id
1 'polypeptide(L)'
;MAYESVDKLQKALVDNVFHYAKDSKKAAGRALGTIVEIITYYLIKTWGLNNQISIERGLEEYGNPDITHNVEFSLHPIVRSSFLIIDKTDKSITANKILKALQEQKYNLKGFEPKNNQLLNNGVLRNACTIATSKESFLLCSIKADKGDKFELHIYEQSKKPYSVFECKRVGVEEGMSKGPQTIEKAKQGAYVARSASSLQKIRTESGELHGIIYKSDGSYIIKPFVDLMEEIIYSKDKELLRRFILTVGVVSNHGNWFTSENQNKELKVLAQSYDWLLFLTDVGLAEFIEKLLFKPTKEFAPIREAFISSYTVTKKKNQFTKVQMNMEADRILLDYFSKNLNTIEGWFNIISPKKKKLLTLKDELKELKNKNWTTILK
;
A
#
# COMPACT_ATOMS: atom_id res chain seq x y z
N MET A 1 -6.82 1.16 29.09
CA MET A 1 -6.46 -0.27 29.07
C MET A 1 -6.37 -0.69 27.61
N ALA A 2 -5.16 -1.03 27.15
CA ALA A 2 -4.91 -1.44 25.77
C ALA A 2 -5.30 -2.91 25.59
N TYR A 3 -5.91 -3.25 24.46
CA TYR A 3 -6.09 -4.64 24.08
C TYR A 3 -4.71 -5.24 23.82
N GLU A 4 -4.26 -6.15 24.68
CA GLU A 4 -2.90 -6.70 24.64
C GLU A 4 -2.64 -7.63 23.45
N SER A 5 -3.66 -8.00 22.69
CA SER A 5 -3.50 -8.83 21.50
C SER A 5 -4.53 -8.50 20.42
N VAL A 6 -4.18 -8.84 19.16
CA VAL A 6 -5.13 -8.71 18.04
C VAL A 6 -6.37 -9.59 18.19
N ASP A 7 -6.28 -10.73 18.90
CA ASP A 7 -7.46 -11.57 19.16
C ASP A 7 -8.44 -10.89 20.12
N LYS A 8 -7.92 -10.20 21.16
CA LYS A 8 -8.76 -9.35 22.04
C LYS A 8 -9.38 -8.20 21.24
N LEU A 9 -8.65 -7.59 20.31
CA LEU A 9 -9.19 -6.56 19.41
C LEU A 9 -10.28 -7.11 18.48
N GLN A 10 -10.08 -8.31 17.92
CA GLN A 10 -11.07 -8.97 17.07
C GLN A 10 -12.34 -9.25 17.84
N LYS A 11 -12.23 -9.76 19.07
CA LYS A 11 -13.38 -9.97 19.97
C LYS A 11 -14.09 -8.65 20.30
N ALA A 12 -13.34 -7.60 20.62
CA ALA A 12 -13.92 -6.29 20.87
C ALA A 12 -14.67 -5.74 19.63
N LEU A 13 -14.14 -5.93 18.42
CA LEU A 13 -14.84 -5.59 17.18
C LEU A 13 -16.11 -6.42 17.00
N VAL A 14 -16.07 -7.72 17.31
CA VAL A 14 -17.27 -8.57 17.31
C VAL A 14 -18.34 -7.99 18.22
N ASP A 15 -18.00 -7.73 19.48
CA ASP A 15 -18.96 -7.31 20.49
C ASP A 15 -19.54 -5.91 20.19
N ASN A 16 -18.69 -4.96 19.76
CA ASN A 16 -19.08 -3.56 19.63
C ASN A 16 -19.61 -3.19 18.23
N VAL A 17 -19.25 -3.92 17.19
CA VAL A 17 -19.51 -3.52 15.79
C VAL A 17 -20.22 -4.62 15.02
N PHE A 18 -19.78 -5.87 15.14
CA PHE A 18 -20.24 -6.97 14.29
C PHE A 18 -21.19 -7.95 14.98
N HIS A 19 -21.75 -7.62 16.15
CA HIS A 19 -22.63 -8.51 16.93
C HIS A 19 -23.88 -8.95 16.14
N TYR A 20 -24.30 -8.13 15.16
CA TYR A 20 -25.43 -8.42 14.29
C TYR A 20 -25.11 -9.44 13.18
N ALA A 21 -23.83 -9.68 12.88
CA ALA A 21 -23.41 -10.44 11.70
C ALA A 21 -23.43 -11.94 11.97
N LYS A 22 -23.98 -12.72 11.03
CA LYS A 22 -24.05 -14.19 11.09
C LYS A 22 -22.68 -14.86 11.31
N ASP A 23 -21.63 -14.28 10.74
CA ASP A 23 -20.23 -14.70 10.93
C ASP A 23 -19.41 -13.48 11.40
N SER A 24 -19.70 -13.06 12.64
CA SER A 24 -19.16 -11.84 13.26
C SER A 24 -17.64 -11.87 13.37
N LYS A 25 -17.05 -13.02 13.73
CA LYS A 25 -15.59 -13.20 13.84
C LYS A 25 -14.90 -12.96 12.50
N LYS A 26 -15.41 -13.55 11.41
CA LYS A 26 -14.86 -13.32 10.06
C LYS A 26 -15.02 -11.88 9.60
N ALA A 27 -16.15 -11.23 9.92
CA ALA A 27 -16.38 -9.83 9.61
C ALA A 27 -15.36 -8.92 10.33
N ALA A 28 -15.16 -9.13 11.63
CA ALA A 28 -14.13 -8.44 12.42
C ALA A 28 -12.72 -8.68 11.88
N GLY A 29 -12.39 -9.92 11.50
CA GLY A 29 -11.09 -10.27 10.91
C GLY A 29 -10.82 -9.58 9.57
N ARG A 30 -11.85 -9.41 8.73
CA ARG A 30 -11.75 -8.61 7.50
C ARG A 30 -11.54 -7.12 7.79
N ALA A 31 -12.23 -6.58 8.79
CA ALA A 31 -12.08 -5.19 9.21
C ALA A 31 -10.65 -4.90 9.68
N LEU A 32 -10.06 -5.81 10.47
CA LEU A 32 -8.65 -5.73 10.86
C LEU A 32 -7.71 -5.71 9.65
N GLY A 33 -7.94 -6.57 8.66
CA GLY A 33 -7.17 -6.52 7.40
C GLY A 33 -7.27 -5.16 6.71
N THR A 34 -8.47 -4.59 6.60
CA THR A 34 -8.68 -3.24 6.05
C THR A 34 -7.97 -2.16 6.88
N ILE A 35 -7.91 -2.29 8.20
CA ILE A 35 -7.19 -1.35 9.07
C ILE A 35 -5.68 -1.40 8.80
N VAL A 36 -5.09 -2.59 8.64
CA VAL A 36 -3.66 -2.74 8.26
C VAL A 36 -3.38 -2.03 6.94
N GLU A 37 -4.23 -2.22 5.93
CA GLU A 37 -4.12 -1.54 4.64
C GLU A 37 -4.22 -0.02 4.76
N ILE A 38 -5.14 0.48 5.59
CA ILE A 38 -5.33 1.92 5.84
C ILE A 38 -4.09 2.50 6.52
N ILE A 39 -3.58 1.86 7.58
CA ILE A 39 -2.37 2.32 8.28
C ILE A 39 -1.20 2.40 7.30
N THR A 40 -0.97 1.35 6.51
CA THR A 40 0.08 1.34 5.48
C THR A 40 -0.12 2.46 4.46
N TYR A 41 -1.34 2.64 3.95
CA TYR A 41 -1.64 3.67 2.96
C TYR A 41 -1.34 5.08 3.47
N TYR A 42 -1.79 5.44 4.68
CA TYR A 42 -1.55 6.77 5.25
C TYR A 42 -0.10 6.96 5.69
N LEU A 43 0.61 5.91 6.10
CA LEU A 43 2.05 5.97 6.34
C LEU A 43 2.81 6.34 5.06
N ILE A 44 2.55 5.63 3.96
CA ILE A 44 3.17 5.90 2.65
C ILE A 44 2.83 7.32 2.16
N LYS A 45 1.57 7.77 2.32
CA LYS A 45 1.19 9.17 2.00
C LYS A 45 2.02 10.17 2.80
N THR A 46 2.18 9.93 4.10
CA THR A 46 2.89 10.84 5.02
C THR A 46 4.40 10.86 4.78
N TRP A 47 4.97 9.77 4.24
CA TRP A 47 6.33 9.77 3.69
C TRP A 47 6.49 10.58 2.40
N GLY A 48 5.42 11.22 1.91
CA GLY A 48 5.44 12.07 0.72
C GLY A 48 5.37 11.29 -0.59
N LEU A 49 4.92 10.03 -0.56
CA LEU A 49 4.82 9.15 -1.72
C LEU A 49 3.41 9.15 -2.34
N ASN A 50 2.45 9.89 -1.78
CA ASN A 50 1.04 9.95 -2.18
C ASN A 50 0.81 9.96 -3.71
N ASN A 51 1.54 10.81 -4.43
CA ASN A 51 1.31 11.04 -5.86
C ASN A 51 1.83 9.90 -6.75
N GLN A 52 2.56 8.94 -6.18
CA GLN A 52 3.14 7.78 -6.87
C GLN A 52 2.38 6.49 -6.54
N ILE A 53 1.47 6.53 -5.56
CA ILE A 53 0.69 5.35 -5.16
C ILE A 53 -0.33 5.02 -6.23
N SER A 54 -0.33 3.77 -6.65
CA SER A 54 -1.45 3.08 -7.27
C SER A 54 -1.94 1.95 -6.38
N ILE A 55 -3.23 1.67 -6.44
CA ILE A 55 -3.91 0.68 -5.58
C ILE A 55 -4.44 -0.46 -6.46
N GLU A 56 -4.26 -1.71 -6.02
CA GLU A 56 -4.81 -2.91 -6.67
C GLU A 56 -4.45 -3.00 -8.16
N ARG A 57 -3.14 -2.99 -8.45
CA ARG A 57 -2.63 -3.04 -9.83
C ARG A 57 -2.11 -4.42 -10.18
N GLY A 58 -2.37 -4.84 -11.41
CA GLY A 58 -1.69 -5.97 -12.02
C GLY A 58 -0.20 -5.69 -12.16
N LEU A 59 0.60 -6.66 -11.74
CA LEU A 59 2.05 -6.67 -11.77
C LEU A 59 2.51 -7.93 -12.50
N GLU A 60 3.25 -7.73 -13.59
CA GLU A 60 3.85 -8.79 -14.38
C GLU A 60 5.02 -9.46 -13.63
N GLU A 61 5.21 -10.76 -13.84
CA GLU A 61 6.44 -11.42 -13.39
C GLU A 61 7.65 -11.02 -14.22
N TYR A 62 8.82 -10.95 -13.57
CA TYR A 62 10.07 -10.65 -14.26
C TYR A 62 10.37 -11.75 -15.29
N GLY A 63 10.42 -11.35 -16.55
CA GLY A 63 10.71 -12.25 -17.66
C GLY A 63 9.50 -13.06 -18.16
N ASN A 64 8.31 -12.90 -17.57
CA ASN A 64 7.10 -13.57 -18.02
C ASN A 64 5.84 -12.66 -17.89
N PRO A 65 5.59 -11.79 -18.88
CA PRO A 65 4.50 -10.81 -18.82
C PRO A 65 3.10 -11.42 -18.91
N ASP A 66 2.97 -12.69 -19.31
CA ASP A 66 1.67 -13.39 -19.37
C ASP A 66 1.14 -13.74 -17.97
N ILE A 67 2.03 -13.78 -16.96
CA ILE A 67 1.65 -14.01 -15.57
C ILE A 67 1.56 -12.66 -14.85
N THR A 68 0.35 -12.33 -14.38
CA THR A 68 0.08 -11.07 -13.68
C THR A 68 -0.56 -11.31 -12.31
N HIS A 69 -0.16 -10.48 -11.34
CA HIS A 69 -0.62 -10.54 -9.95
C HIS A 69 -1.17 -9.19 -9.50
N ASN A 70 -2.29 -9.18 -8.79
CA ASN A 70 -2.77 -7.93 -8.20
C ASN A 70 -2.03 -7.64 -6.90
N VAL A 71 -1.34 -6.51 -6.85
CA VAL A 71 -0.67 -6.04 -5.63
C VAL A 71 -1.46 -4.97 -4.88
N GLU A 72 -1.37 -4.94 -3.56
CA GLU A 72 -2.14 -4.00 -2.73
C GLU A 72 -1.80 -2.53 -3.05
N PHE A 73 -0.51 -2.18 -2.97
CA PHE A 73 -0.02 -0.87 -3.39
C PHE A 73 1.21 -1.01 -4.28
N SER A 74 1.36 -0.08 -5.20
CA SER A 74 2.54 0.03 -6.06
C SER A 74 2.93 1.48 -6.20
N LEU A 75 4.24 1.76 -6.20
CA LEU A 75 4.78 3.09 -6.37
C LEU A 75 5.37 3.22 -7.75
N HIS A 76 4.83 4.14 -8.54
CA HIS A 76 5.17 4.30 -9.94
C HIS A 76 5.89 5.63 -10.20
N PRO A 77 6.85 5.65 -11.14
CA PRO A 77 7.42 6.89 -11.64
C PRO A 77 6.34 7.81 -12.23
N ILE A 78 6.41 9.10 -11.89
CA ILE A 78 5.59 10.13 -12.55
C ILE A 78 6.37 10.62 -13.76
N VAL A 79 5.80 10.44 -14.96
CA VAL A 79 6.43 10.88 -16.22
C VAL A 79 5.92 12.25 -16.67
N ARG A 80 4.71 12.63 -16.24
CA ARG A 80 4.10 13.93 -16.52
C ARG A 80 3.14 14.29 -15.40
N SER A 81 2.99 15.59 -15.13
CA SER A 81 1.99 16.09 -14.20
C SER A 81 1.27 17.31 -14.77
N SER A 82 0.05 17.53 -14.32
CA SER A 82 -0.80 18.67 -14.66
C SER A 82 -1.74 18.95 -13.49
N PHE A 83 -2.43 20.09 -13.51
CA PHE A 83 -3.43 20.42 -12.51
C PHE A 83 -4.65 21.06 -13.17
N LEU A 84 -5.80 20.90 -12.51
CA LEU A 84 -7.07 21.50 -12.90
C LEU A 84 -7.70 22.18 -11.69
N ILE A 85 -8.49 23.21 -11.95
CA ILE A 85 -9.38 23.81 -10.97
C ILE A 85 -10.81 23.47 -11.38
N ILE A 86 -11.58 22.83 -10.49
CA ILE A 86 -12.97 22.44 -10.75
C ILE A 86 -13.86 22.90 -9.62
N ASP A 87 -15.04 23.42 -9.95
CA ASP A 87 -16.05 23.85 -8.98
C ASP A 87 -16.60 22.67 -8.16
N LYS A 88 -16.80 22.91 -6.86
CA LYS A 88 -17.36 21.92 -5.90
C LYS A 88 -18.87 21.78 -5.96
N THR A 89 -19.53 22.56 -6.80
CA THR A 89 -21.00 22.55 -6.94
C THR A 89 -21.53 21.15 -7.25
N ASP A 90 -20.69 20.30 -7.84
CA ASP A 90 -21.06 18.94 -8.19
C ASP A 90 -20.85 17.96 -7.03
N LYS A 91 -21.94 17.25 -6.67
CA LYS A 91 -21.90 16.12 -5.74
C LYS A 91 -21.01 14.96 -6.22
N SER A 92 -20.60 14.97 -7.49
CA SER A 92 -19.76 13.94 -8.11
C SER A 92 -18.75 14.54 -9.07
N ILE A 93 -17.48 14.14 -8.94
CA ILE A 93 -16.41 14.48 -9.88
C ILE A 93 -16.03 13.19 -10.62
N THR A 94 -16.37 13.11 -11.90
CA THR A 94 -16.16 11.91 -12.73
C THR A 94 -14.89 12.02 -13.56
N ALA A 95 -14.31 10.88 -13.93
CA ALA A 95 -13.20 10.82 -14.87
C ALA A 95 -13.51 11.54 -16.20
N ASN A 96 -14.73 11.40 -16.73
CA ASN A 96 -15.15 12.10 -17.95
C ASN A 96 -15.10 13.63 -17.80
N LYS A 97 -15.56 14.18 -16.66
CA LYS A 97 -15.47 15.63 -16.39
C LYS A 97 -14.01 16.09 -16.36
N ILE A 98 -13.14 15.31 -15.70
CA ILE A 98 -11.70 15.61 -15.59
C ILE A 98 -11.03 15.54 -16.97
N LEU A 99 -11.28 14.50 -17.76
CA LEU A 99 -10.68 14.33 -19.08
C LEU A 99 -11.12 15.43 -20.05
N LYS A 100 -12.39 15.85 -20.02
CA LYS A 100 -12.87 16.98 -20.82
C LYS A 100 -12.14 18.28 -20.47
N ALA A 101 -11.99 18.58 -19.17
CA ALA A 101 -11.25 19.76 -18.72
C ALA A 101 -9.76 19.71 -19.11
N LEU A 102 -9.13 18.52 -19.10
CA LEU A 102 -7.76 18.33 -19.62
C LEU A 102 -7.68 18.61 -21.13
N GLN A 103 -8.65 18.17 -21.93
CA GLN A 103 -8.69 18.43 -23.37
C GLN A 103 -8.82 19.93 -23.68
N GLU A 104 -9.65 20.65 -22.92
CA GLU A 104 -9.81 22.10 -23.03
C GLU A 104 -8.50 22.84 -22.73
N GLN A 105 -7.67 22.32 -21.82
CA GLN A 105 -6.31 22.80 -21.56
C GLN A 105 -5.25 22.28 -22.55
N LYS A 106 -5.66 21.67 -23.66
CA LYS A 106 -4.78 21.10 -24.69
C LYS A 106 -3.82 20.01 -24.16
N TYR A 107 -4.20 19.32 -23.10
CA TYR A 107 -3.44 18.15 -22.62
C TYR A 107 -3.54 17.02 -23.64
N ASN A 108 -2.40 16.48 -24.07
CA ASN A 108 -2.38 15.37 -25.04
C ASN A 108 -2.86 14.06 -24.39
N LEU A 109 -4.06 13.61 -24.79
CA LEU A 109 -4.69 12.34 -24.40
C LEU A 109 -4.59 11.25 -25.50
N LYS A 110 -3.84 11.46 -26.57
CA LYS A 110 -3.69 10.46 -27.63
C LYS A 110 -3.16 9.14 -27.06
N GLY A 111 -3.84 8.03 -27.36
CA GLY A 111 -3.47 6.70 -26.89
C GLY A 111 -3.96 6.36 -25.47
N PHE A 112 -4.70 7.25 -24.81
CA PHE A 112 -5.36 6.95 -23.55
C PHE A 112 -6.80 6.50 -23.75
N GLU A 113 -7.16 5.41 -23.08
CA GLU A 113 -8.51 4.89 -22.93
C GLU A 113 -9.14 5.42 -21.64
N PRO A 114 -10.27 6.16 -21.72
CA PRO A 114 -10.98 6.65 -20.53
C PRO A 114 -11.45 5.52 -19.60
N LYS A 115 -11.48 5.80 -18.30
CA LYS A 115 -12.14 4.97 -17.29
C LYS A 115 -13.40 5.66 -16.79
N ASN A 116 -14.35 4.89 -16.27
CA ASN A 116 -15.62 5.37 -15.72
C ASN A 116 -15.58 5.65 -14.20
N ASN A 117 -14.38 5.78 -13.62
CA ASN A 117 -14.21 6.02 -12.20
C ASN A 117 -14.74 7.41 -11.79
N GLN A 118 -15.14 7.52 -10.52
CA GLN A 118 -15.51 8.76 -9.88
C GLN A 118 -14.45 9.10 -8.83
N LEU A 119 -13.80 10.25 -8.98
CA LEU A 119 -12.84 10.77 -8.01
C LEU A 119 -13.55 11.08 -6.69
N LEU A 120 -14.70 11.75 -6.77
CA LEU A 120 -15.52 12.11 -5.61
C LEU A 120 -16.96 11.77 -5.94
N ASN A 121 -17.69 11.18 -4.99
CA ASN A 121 -19.13 10.96 -5.12
C ASN A 121 -19.79 10.96 -3.74
N ASN A 122 -20.63 11.97 -3.49
CA ASN A 122 -21.36 12.19 -2.24
C ASN A 122 -20.42 12.17 -1.02
N GLY A 123 -19.34 12.94 -1.08
CA GLY A 123 -18.36 13.03 0.01
C GLY A 123 -17.43 11.82 0.17
N VAL A 124 -17.54 10.81 -0.70
CA VAL A 124 -16.62 9.65 -0.71
C VAL A 124 -15.57 9.84 -1.81
N LEU A 125 -14.31 9.96 -1.40
CA LEU A 125 -13.13 10.04 -2.25
C LEU A 125 -12.71 8.65 -2.72
N ARG A 126 -12.36 8.54 -4.01
CA ARG A 126 -11.59 7.41 -4.54
C ARG A 126 -10.10 7.74 -4.52
N ASN A 127 -9.36 7.06 -3.66
CA ASN A 127 -7.91 7.17 -3.57
C ASN A 127 -7.26 6.61 -4.85
N ALA A 128 -6.15 7.22 -5.28
CA ALA A 128 -5.44 6.86 -6.52
C ALA A 128 -6.40 6.71 -7.72
N CYS A 129 -7.32 7.66 -7.91
CA CYS A 129 -8.39 7.55 -8.89
C CYS A 129 -7.84 7.54 -10.32
N THR A 130 -7.90 6.39 -10.98
CA THR A 130 -7.50 6.26 -12.39
C THR A 130 -8.57 6.84 -13.29
N ILE A 131 -8.21 7.85 -14.08
CA ILE A 131 -9.13 8.49 -15.02
C ILE A 131 -8.96 7.97 -16.45
N ALA A 132 -7.76 7.50 -16.82
CA ALA A 132 -7.50 6.87 -18.11
C ALA A 132 -6.28 5.94 -18.06
N THR A 133 -6.14 5.04 -19.03
CA THR A 133 -5.00 4.11 -19.16
C THR A 133 -4.48 4.07 -20.59
N SER A 134 -3.17 3.90 -20.79
CA SER A 134 -2.56 3.65 -22.10
C SER A 134 -1.82 2.32 -22.10
N LYS A 135 -1.10 2.02 -23.19
CA LYS A 135 -0.21 0.84 -23.23
C LYS A 135 0.95 0.94 -22.23
N GLU A 136 1.49 2.13 -21.99
CA GLU A 136 2.73 2.34 -21.23
C GLU A 136 2.53 3.03 -19.87
N SER A 137 1.38 3.67 -19.68
CA SER A 137 1.12 4.53 -18.52
C SER A 137 -0.34 4.53 -18.11
N PHE A 138 -0.65 5.21 -17.01
CA PHE A 138 -2.01 5.51 -16.61
C PHE A 138 -2.10 6.90 -15.98
N LEU A 139 -3.25 7.57 -16.16
CA LEU A 139 -3.54 8.87 -15.58
C LEU A 139 -4.27 8.68 -14.26
N LEU A 140 -3.67 9.15 -13.18
CA LEU A 140 -4.30 9.27 -11.88
C LEU A 140 -4.72 10.71 -11.61
N CYS A 141 -5.78 10.87 -10.86
CA CYS A 141 -6.21 12.15 -10.33
C CYS A 141 -6.35 12.10 -8.80
N SER A 142 -5.94 13.18 -8.14
CA SER A 142 -6.11 13.39 -6.71
C SER A 142 -6.59 14.81 -6.42
N ILE A 143 -7.29 15.00 -5.31
CA ILE A 143 -7.59 16.32 -4.77
C ILE A 143 -6.36 16.78 -3.99
N LYS A 144 -5.73 17.88 -4.43
CA LYS A 144 -4.55 18.43 -3.77
C LYS A 144 -4.91 19.45 -2.71
N ALA A 145 -5.86 20.33 -3.02
CA ALA A 145 -6.31 21.36 -2.11
C ALA A 145 -7.81 21.60 -2.25
N ASP A 146 -8.40 21.87 -1.10
CA ASP A 146 -9.72 22.44 -0.97
C ASP A 146 -9.56 23.98 -0.91
N LYS A 147 -10.10 24.70 -1.91
CA LYS A 147 -10.04 26.16 -1.99
C LYS A 147 -11.43 26.79 -1.83
N GLY A 148 -12.24 26.28 -0.90
CA GLY A 148 -13.56 26.84 -0.61
C GLY A 148 -14.65 26.40 -1.60
N ASP A 149 -14.87 27.14 -2.68
CA ASP A 149 -15.86 26.81 -3.73
C ASP A 149 -15.28 25.92 -4.83
N LYS A 150 -13.96 25.73 -4.84
CA LYS A 150 -13.23 24.96 -5.86
C LYS A 150 -12.31 23.89 -5.26
N PHE A 151 -12.10 22.83 -6.02
CA PHE A 151 -11.02 21.88 -5.79
C PHE A 151 -9.86 22.14 -6.75
N GLU A 152 -8.65 22.09 -6.22
CA GLU A 152 -7.44 21.91 -7.02
C GLU A 152 -7.19 20.42 -7.19
N LEU A 153 -7.34 19.94 -8.43
CA LEU A 153 -7.05 18.57 -8.80
C LEU A 153 -5.66 18.48 -9.38
N HIS A 154 -4.90 17.48 -8.96
CA HIS A 154 -3.64 17.13 -9.58
C HIS A 154 -3.80 15.87 -10.41
N ILE A 155 -3.20 15.88 -11.59
CA ILE A 155 -3.22 14.77 -12.55
C ILE A 155 -1.78 14.31 -12.74
N TYR A 156 -1.58 13.01 -12.56
CA TYR A 156 -0.26 12.38 -12.67
C TYR A 156 -0.33 11.27 -13.71
N GLU A 157 0.51 11.37 -14.72
CA GLU A 157 0.81 10.24 -15.59
C GLU A 157 1.88 9.39 -14.94
N GLN A 158 1.50 8.18 -14.52
CA GLN A 158 2.40 7.21 -13.93
C GLN A 158 2.77 6.15 -14.98
N SER A 159 4.05 5.78 -15.05
CA SER A 159 4.47 4.62 -15.85
C SER A 159 3.80 3.35 -15.32
N LYS A 160 3.58 2.34 -16.17
CA LYS A 160 3.09 1.02 -15.72
C LYS A 160 4.06 0.24 -14.86
N LYS A 161 5.38 0.48 -15.01
CA LYS A 161 6.41 -0.25 -14.27
C LYS A 161 6.65 0.44 -12.92
N PRO A 162 6.28 -0.20 -11.80
CA PRO A 162 6.57 0.38 -10.49
C PRO A 162 8.06 0.23 -10.16
N TYR A 163 8.56 1.09 -9.27
CA TYR A 163 9.86 0.91 -8.64
C TYR A 163 9.76 0.26 -7.26
N SER A 164 8.55 0.17 -6.69
CA SER A 164 8.30 -0.51 -5.43
C SER A 164 6.86 -1.00 -5.32
N VAL A 165 6.65 -2.07 -4.55
CA VAL A 165 5.33 -2.64 -4.26
C VAL A 165 5.20 -2.95 -2.77
N PHE A 166 3.97 -2.83 -2.26
CA PHE A 166 3.62 -3.15 -0.88
C PHE A 166 2.50 -4.16 -0.85
N GLU A 167 2.70 -5.24 -0.10
CA GLU A 167 1.71 -6.27 0.18
C GLU A 167 1.34 -6.23 1.66
N CYS A 168 0.04 -6.13 1.97
CA CYS A 168 -0.47 -6.07 3.33
C CYS A 168 -1.20 -7.36 3.67
N LYS A 169 -0.70 -8.11 4.67
CA LYS A 169 -1.30 -9.38 5.06
C LYS A 169 -1.48 -9.48 6.56
N ARG A 170 -2.62 -10.01 6.96
CA ARG A 170 -2.86 -10.44 8.34
C ARG A 170 -2.34 -11.87 8.46
N VAL A 171 -1.56 -12.21 9.49
CA VAL A 171 -1.00 -13.55 9.70
C VAL A 171 -1.23 -14.01 11.14
N GLY A 172 -1.45 -15.31 11.35
CA GLY A 172 -1.64 -15.89 12.70
C GLY A 172 -2.93 -16.72 12.86
N VAL A 173 -2.93 -17.63 13.84
CA VAL A 173 -3.94 -18.69 14.03
C VAL A 173 -5.22 -18.11 14.60
N GLU A 174 -6.35 -18.32 13.91
CA GLU A 174 -7.65 -17.96 14.46
C GLU A 174 -8.02 -18.93 15.59
N GLU A 175 -8.39 -18.41 16.75
CA GLU A 175 -8.78 -19.21 17.93
C GLU A 175 -9.80 -20.30 17.54
N GLY A 176 -9.46 -21.57 17.82
CA GLY A 176 -10.25 -22.76 17.47
C GLY A 176 -9.82 -23.53 16.22
N MET A 177 -8.79 -23.08 15.48
CA MET A 177 -8.27 -23.79 14.30
C MET A 177 -6.93 -24.50 14.57
N SER A 178 -6.84 -25.78 14.20
CA SER A 178 -5.63 -26.62 14.34
C SER A 178 -4.76 -26.73 13.07
N LYS A 179 -5.27 -26.25 11.92
CA LYS A 179 -4.52 -26.14 10.67
C LYS A 179 -4.07 -24.69 10.46
N GLY A 180 -2.91 -24.51 9.84
CA GLY A 180 -2.38 -23.20 9.46
C GLY A 180 -3.50 -22.32 8.85
N PRO A 181 -3.70 -21.11 9.36
CA PRO A 181 -4.88 -20.30 9.04
C PRO A 181 -4.85 -19.95 7.55
N GLN A 182 -6.00 -19.89 6.85
CA GLN A 182 -6.07 -19.50 5.43
C GLN A 182 -5.34 -18.17 5.13
N THR A 183 -5.17 -17.33 6.15
CA THR A 183 -4.41 -16.09 6.13
C THR A 183 -2.93 -16.28 5.83
N ILE A 184 -2.29 -17.37 6.29
CA ILE A 184 -0.89 -17.64 5.97
C ILE A 184 -0.69 -18.07 4.52
N GLU A 185 -1.62 -18.83 3.97
CA GLU A 185 -1.55 -19.21 2.55
C GLU A 185 -1.66 -17.97 1.64
N LYS A 186 -2.50 -17.00 2.02
CA LYS A 186 -2.56 -15.70 1.33
C LYS A 186 -1.26 -14.89 1.48
N ALA A 187 -0.61 -14.96 2.64
CA ALA A 187 0.69 -14.31 2.83
C ALA A 187 1.79 -14.97 1.99
N LYS A 188 1.76 -16.31 1.85
CA LYS A 188 2.68 -17.05 0.96
C LYS A 188 2.46 -16.72 -0.51
N GLN A 189 1.22 -16.47 -0.93
CA GLN A 189 0.92 -15.98 -2.28
C GLN A 189 1.58 -14.62 -2.52
N GLY A 190 1.43 -13.66 -1.61
CA GLY A 190 2.13 -12.37 -1.69
C GLY A 190 3.66 -12.53 -1.72
N ALA A 191 4.19 -13.47 -0.92
CA ALA A 191 5.61 -13.80 -0.90
C ALA A 191 6.11 -14.39 -2.23
N TYR A 192 5.30 -15.18 -2.92
CA TYR A 192 5.62 -15.65 -4.26
C TYR A 192 5.75 -14.48 -5.24
N VAL A 193 4.79 -13.56 -5.25
CA VAL A 193 4.84 -12.34 -6.10
C VAL A 193 6.10 -11.52 -5.81
N ALA A 194 6.46 -11.34 -4.54
CA ALA A 194 7.66 -10.60 -4.14
C ALA A 194 8.95 -11.24 -4.69
N ARG A 195 8.98 -12.56 -4.88
CA ARG A 195 10.13 -13.26 -5.46
C ARG A 195 10.16 -13.18 -6.97
N SER A 196 9.01 -13.18 -7.64
CA SER A 196 8.94 -13.26 -9.10
C SER A 196 8.90 -11.90 -9.80
N ALA A 197 8.52 -10.81 -9.13
CA ALA A 197 8.27 -9.54 -9.83
C ALA A 197 9.53 -8.70 -10.15
N SER A 198 10.58 -8.75 -9.32
CA SER A 198 11.76 -7.88 -9.45
C SER A 198 12.84 -8.51 -10.33
N SER A 199 13.61 -7.70 -11.07
CA SER A 199 14.80 -8.21 -11.77
C SER A 199 15.93 -8.64 -10.83
N LEU A 200 15.94 -8.17 -9.58
CA LEU A 200 16.85 -8.65 -8.55
C LEU A 200 16.29 -9.94 -7.94
N GLN A 201 16.90 -11.07 -8.31
CA GLN A 201 16.48 -12.40 -7.88
C GLN A 201 17.30 -12.88 -6.68
N LYS A 202 16.67 -13.58 -5.75
CA LYS A 202 17.31 -14.12 -4.54
C LYS A 202 17.78 -15.56 -4.76
N ILE A 203 19.04 -15.84 -4.45
CA ILE A 203 19.64 -17.18 -4.50
C ILE A 203 20.35 -17.50 -3.18
N ARG A 204 20.51 -18.79 -2.86
CA ARG A 204 21.31 -19.25 -1.72
C ARG A 204 22.55 -19.97 -2.22
N THR A 205 23.67 -19.69 -1.57
CA THR A 205 24.92 -20.45 -1.74
C THR A 205 24.84 -21.78 -1.00
N GLU A 206 25.81 -22.66 -1.23
CA GLU A 206 25.94 -23.91 -0.46
C GLU A 206 26.15 -23.66 1.04
N SER A 207 26.81 -22.56 1.41
CA SER A 207 26.94 -22.09 2.80
C SER A 207 25.63 -21.57 3.41
N GLY A 208 24.55 -21.46 2.61
CA GLY A 208 23.25 -20.98 3.04
C GLY A 208 23.09 -19.46 3.03
N GLU A 209 24.12 -18.72 2.61
CA GLU A 209 24.13 -17.26 2.54
C GLU A 209 23.22 -16.75 1.41
N LEU A 210 22.52 -15.65 1.67
CA LEU A 210 21.60 -15.06 0.70
C LEU A 210 22.35 -14.10 -0.23
N HIS A 211 22.38 -14.44 -1.51
CA HIS A 211 22.92 -13.60 -2.57
C HIS A 211 21.80 -13.09 -3.48
N GLY A 212 22.04 -11.94 -4.11
CA GLY A 212 21.23 -11.43 -5.20
C GLY A 212 21.90 -11.72 -6.54
N ILE A 213 21.10 -11.98 -7.57
CA ILE A 213 21.53 -12.01 -8.97
C ILE A 213 20.66 -11.05 -9.77
N ILE A 214 21.31 -10.26 -10.63
CA ILE A 214 20.62 -9.37 -11.58
C ILE A 214 21.28 -9.47 -12.95
N TYR A 215 20.45 -9.55 -14.00
CA TYR A 215 20.89 -9.61 -15.39
C TYR A 215 20.77 -8.25 -16.07
N LYS A 216 21.77 -7.90 -16.89
CA LYS A 216 21.74 -6.75 -17.80
C LYS A 216 21.18 -7.16 -19.17
N SER A 217 20.91 -6.17 -20.02
CA SER A 217 20.30 -6.43 -21.34
C SER A 217 21.23 -7.13 -22.31
N ASP A 218 22.55 -7.02 -22.11
CA ASP A 218 23.59 -7.70 -22.88
C ASP A 218 23.80 -9.17 -22.46
N GLY A 219 23.02 -9.66 -21.48
CA GLY A 219 23.11 -11.01 -20.94
C GLY A 219 24.17 -11.18 -19.84
N SER A 220 24.98 -10.17 -19.55
CA SER A 220 25.87 -10.19 -18.40
C SER A 220 25.09 -10.12 -17.09
N TYR A 221 25.71 -10.56 -15.98
CA TYR A 221 25.05 -10.61 -14.67
C TYR A 221 25.99 -10.21 -13.54
N ILE A 222 25.40 -9.80 -12.42
CA ILE A 222 26.09 -9.49 -11.16
C ILE A 222 25.54 -10.40 -10.08
N ILE A 223 26.44 -11.03 -9.30
CA ILE A 223 26.11 -11.79 -8.10
C ILE A 223 26.88 -11.21 -6.92
N LYS A 224 26.18 -10.84 -5.85
CA LYS A 224 26.73 -10.26 -4.62
C LYS A 224 25.84 -10.61 -3.42
N PRO A 225 26.28 -10.43 -2.16
CA PRO A 225 25.39 -10.52 -1.01
C PRO A 225 24.13 -9.69 -1.22
N PHE A 226 22.96 -10.26 -0.89
CA PHE A 226 21.69 -9.72 -1.36
C PHE A 226 21.43 -8.26 -0.95
N VAL A 227 21.68 -7.93 0.32
CA VAL A 227 21.44 -6.58 0.85
C VAL A 227 22.37 -5.56 0.21
N ASP A 228 23.63 -5.92 0.04
CA ASP A 228 24.65 -5.05 -0.57
C ASP A 228 24.30 -4.75 -2.04
N LEU A 229 23.90 -5.79 -2.80
CA LEU A 229 23.49 -5.62 -4.19
C LEU A 229 22.22 -4.77 -4.30
N MET A 230 21.24 -4.99 -3.42
CA MET A 230 20.02 -4.21 -3.39
C MET A 230 20.30 -2.73 -3.13
N GLU A 231 21.15 -2.41 -2.15
CA GLU A 231 21.57 -1.04 -1.87
C GLU A 231 22.32 -0.42 -3.04
N GLU A 232 23.27 -1.16 -3.64
CA GLU A 232 24.01 -0.71 -4.82
C GLU A 232 23.06 -0.35 -5.95
N ILE A 233 22.05 -1.19 -6.25
CA ILE A 233 21.04 -0.90 -7.26
C ILE A 233 20.28 0.37 -6.90
N ILE A 234 19.73 0.45 -5.68
CA ILE A 234 18.91 1.58 -5.22
C ILE A 234 19.68 2.90 -5.28
N TYR A 235 20.95 2.93 -4.91
CA TYR A 235 21.75 4.18 -4.91
C TYR A 235 22.51 4.41 -6.21
N SER A 236 22.48 3.47 -7.16
CA SER A 236 23.08 3.66 -8.48
C SER A 236 22.30 4.63 -9.37
N LYS A 237 22.93 5.02 -10.48
CA LYS A 237 22.28 5.64 -11.66
C LYS A 237 22.28 4.69 -12.86
N ASP A 238 22.65 3.42 -12.67
CA ASP A 238 22.76 2.44 -13.74
C ASP A 238 21.35 2.02 -14.20
N LYS A 239 21.00 2.42 -15.41
CA LYS A 239 19.69 2.13 -15.99
C LYS A 239 19.46 0.63 -16.17
N GLU A 240 20.52 -0.12 -16.49
CA GLU A 240 20.43 -1.56 -16.72
C GLU A 240 19.95 -2.28 -15.45
N LEU A 241 20.42 -1.81 -14.30
CA LEU A 241 20.05 -2.35 -13.00
C LEU A 241 18.65 -1.88 -12.58
N LEU A 242 18.29 -0.62 -12.88
CA LEU A 242 17.08 0.01 -12.35
C LEU A 242 15.80 -0.26 -13.16
N ARG A 243 15.88 -0.39 -14.49
CA ARG A 243 14.70 -0.38 -15.39
C ARG A 243 13.64 -1.46 -15.13
N ARG A 244 14.02 -2.52 -14.43
CA ARG A 244 13.17 -3.67 -14.07
C ARG A 244 13.31 -4.06 -12.60
N PHE A 245 14.02 -3.26 -11.82
CA PHE A 245 14.14 -3.46 -10.39
C PHE A 245 12.87 -2.96 -9.70
N ILE A 246 12.35 -3.79 -8.80
CA ILE A 246 11.19 -3.47 -7.98
C ILE A 246 11.57 -3.78 -6.53
N LEU A 247 11.50 -2.78 -5.66
CA LEU A 247 11.67 -2.96 -4.22
C LEU A 247 10.37 -3.51 -3.61
N THR A 248 10.43 -4.71 -3.06
CA THR A 248 9.26 -5.43 -2.52
C THR A 248 9.16 -5.28 -1.00
N VAL A 249 8.02 -4.77 -0.53
CA VAL A 249 7.75 -4.52 0.90
C VAL A 249 6.55 -5.34 1.35
N GLY A 250 6.74 -6.24 2.29
CA GLY A 250 5.66 -6.92 3.01
C GLY A 250 5.31 -6.17 4.29
N VAL A 251 4.04 -5.97 4.57
CA VAL A 251 3.54 -5.45 5.85
C VAL A 251 2.60 -6.49 6.45
N VAL A 252 3.00 -7.04 7.60
CA VAL A 252 2.23 -8.08 8.26
C VAL A 252 1.80 -7.70 9.67
N SER A 253 0.64 -8.20 10.12
CA SER A 253 0.15 -8.06 11.51
C SER A 253 -0.14 -9.44 12.11
N ASN A 254 -0.03 -9.58 13.43
CA ASN A 254 -0.13 -10.88 14.12
C ASN A 254 -1.54 -11.24 14.58
N HIS A 255 -1.76 -12.53 14.80
CA HIS A 255 -2.83 -13.13 15.59
C HIS A 255 -2.21 -14.29 16.40
N GLY A 256 -2.42 -14.32 17.72
CA GLY A 256 -2.03 -15.45 18.57
C GLY A 256 -0.53 -15.60 18.88
N ASN A 257 0.21 -14.51 19.13
CA ASN A 257 1.58 -14.58 19.68
C ASN A 257 2.62 -15.37 18.83
N TRP A 258 2.55 -15.32 17.50
CA TRP A 258 3.54 -15.94 16.59
C TRP A 258 4.95 -15.30 16.61
N PHE A 259 5.25 -14.38 17.54
CA PHE A 259 6.35 -13.44 17.42
C PHE A 259 7.44 -13.62 18.48
N THR A 260 8.66 -13.93 18.03
CA THR A 260 9.89 -13.22 18.45
C THR A 260 10.79 -13.06 17.22
N SER A 261 11.43 -11.90 17.05
CA SER A 261 12.43 -11.68 15.99
C SER A 261 13.61 -12.66 16.08
N GLU A 262 13.81 -13.24 17.27
CA GLU A 262 14.88 -14.18 17.60
C GLU A 262 14.51 -15.64 17.30
N ASN A 263 13.23 -16.01 17.33
CA ASN A 263 12.76 -17.37 17.04
C ASN A 263 11.58 -17.37 16.04
N GLN A 264 11.90 -17.06 14.78
CA GLN A 264 10.93 -17.08 13.70
C GLN A 264 10.44 -18.50 13.42
N ASN A 265 9.12 -18.70 13.43
CA ASN A 265 8.52 -19.91 12.87
C ASN A 265 8.81 -20.02 11.36
N LYS A 266 8.55 -21.22 10.81
CA LYS A 266 8.82 -21.55 9.41
C LYS A 266 8.17 -20.56 8.45
N GLU A 267 6.94 -20.15 8.73
CA GLU A 267 6.14 -19.29 7.87
C GLU A 267 6.72 -17.88 7.82
N LEU A 268 7.10 -17.32 8.95
CA LEU A 268 7.75 -16.01 9.01
C LEU A 268 9.12 -16.04 8.32
N LYS A 269 9.87 -17.14 8.44
CA LYS A 269 11.11 -17.33 7.67
C LYS A 269 10.85 -17.31 6.16
N VAL A 270 9.75 -17.94 5.71
CA VAL A 270 9.33 -17.92 4.30
C VAL A 270 9.01 -16.50 3.83
N LEU A 271 8.30 -15.70 4.63
CA LEU A 271 8.02 -14.31 4.28
C LEU A 271 9.30 -13.46 4.27
N ALA A 272 10.12 -13.57 5.32
CA ALA A 272 11.32 -12.75 5.52
C ALA A 272 12.37 -12.97 4.42
N GLN A 273 12.47 -14.19 3.87
CA GLN A 273 13.36 -14.48 2.75
C GLN A 273 12.77 -14.09 1.38
N SER A 274 11.47 -13.80 1.31
CA SER A 274 10.80 -13.52 0.04
C SER A 274 10.79 -12.03 -0.27
N TYR A 275 10.36 -11.21 0.69
CA TYR A 275 10.37 -9.76 0.55
C TYR A 275 11.76 -9.16 0.76
N ASP A 276 12.03 -8.04 0.10
CA ASP A 276 13.24 -7.24 0.34
C ASP A 276 13.16 -6.56 1.71
N TRP A 277 11.98 -6.03 2.01
CA TRP A 277 11.60 -5.52 3.33
C TRP A 277 10.38 -6.25 3.86
N LEU A 278 10.45 -6.71 5.11
CA LEU A 278 9.29 -7.25 5.81
C LEU A 278 9.09 -6.48 7.11
N LEU A 279 8.01 -5.72 7.15
CA LEU A 279 7.57 -4.93 8.29
C LEU A 279 6.50 -5.69 9.05
N PHE A 280 6.55 -5.58 10.37
CA PHE A 280 5.58 -6.17 11.27
C PHE A 280 4.87 -5.05 12.05
N LEU A 281 3.58 -4.87 11.78
CA LEU A 281 2.72 -3.98 12.54
C LEU A 281 2.38 -4.63 13.89
N THR A 282 2.82 -4.00 14.97
CA THR A 282 2.65 -4.51 16.33
C THR A 282 1.19 -4.47 16.78
N ASP A 283 0.82 -5.41 17.64
CA ASP A 283 -0.48 -5.46 18.32
C ASP A 283 -0.76 -4.16 19.08
N VAL A 284 0.27 -3.56 19.71
CA VAL A 284 0.17 -2.28 20.41
C VAL A 284 -0.20 -1.16 19.45
N GLY A 285 0.47 -1.05 18.31
CA GLY A 285 0.17 -0.01 17.32
C GLY A 285 -1.22 -0.18 16.70
N LEU A 286 -1.61 -1.42 16.40
CA LEU A 286 -2.96 -1.72 15.90
C LEU A 286 -4.03 -1.41 16.96
N ALA A 287 -3.80 -1.77 18.22
CA ALA A 287 -4.69 -1.46 19.33
C ALA A 287 -4.83 0.05 19.55
N GLU A 288 -3.72 0.78 19.47
CA GLU A 288 -3.69 2.23 19.61
C GLU A 288 -4.56 2.90 18.55
N PHE A 289 -4.40 2.51 17.27
CA PHE A 289 -5.23 3.02 16.18
C PHE A 289 -6.72 2.77 16.43
N ILE A 290 -7.09 1.53 16.77
CA ILE A 290 -8.49 1.14 16.96
C ILE A 290 -9.10 1.87 18.17
N GLU A 291 -8.41 1.86 19.30
CA GLU A 291 -8.91 2.46 20.53
C GLU A 291 -9.08 3.98 20.36
N LYS A 292 -8.05 4.69 19.86
CA LYS A 292 -8.07 6.15 19.75
C LYS A 292 -8.98 6.65 18.65
N LEU A 293 -9.10 5.95 17.52
CA LEU A 293 -9.80 6.47 16.34
C LEU A 293 -11.17 5.84 16.11
N LEU A 294 -11.43 4.62 16.61
CA LEU A 294 -12.66 3.87 16.31
C LEU A 294 -13.53 3.61 17.54
N PHE A 295 -12.97 3.23 18.69
CA PHE A 295 -13.77 2.90 19.88
C PHE A 295 -14.02 4.09 20.80
N LYS A 296 -12.97 4.87 21.08
CA LYS A 296 -13.03 6.04 21.96
C LYS A 296 -12.48 7.28 21.26
N PRO A 297 -13.03 7.66 20.08
CA PRO A 297 -12.59 8.87 19.42
C PRO A 297 -12.88 10.09 20.27
N THR A 298 -11.94 11.03 20.28
CA THR A 298 -12.23 12.41 20.66
C THR A 298 -13.25 13.00 19.67
N LYS A 299 -13.83 14.16 19.98
CA LYS A 299 -14.75 14.85 19.05
C LYS A 299 -14.12 15.08 17.67
N GLU A 300 -12.81 15.34 17.63
CA GLU A 300 -12.03 15.52 16.41
C GLU A 300 -12.02 14.24 15.55
N PHE A 301 -11.91 13.05 16.15
CA PHE A 301 -11.82 11.78 15.43
C PHE A 301 -13.17 11.10 15.16
N ALA A 302 -14.28 11.71 15.58
CA ALA A 302 -15.63 11.15 15.37
C ALA A 302 -15.93 10.82 13.90
N PRO A 303 -15.56 11.65 12.90
CA PRO A 303 -15.82 11.32 11.49
C PRO A 303 -15.11 10.05 10.99
N ILE A 304 -13.95 9.70 11.56
CA ILE A 304 -13.23 8.46 11.25
C ILE A 304 -14.07 7.25 11.72
N ARG A 305 -14.53 7.28 12.97
CA ARG A 305 -15.40 6.24 13.53
C ARG A 305 -16.70 6.10 12.74
N GLU A 306 -17.34 7.21 12.38
CA GLU A 306 -18.58 7.21 11.62
C GLU A 306 -18.40 6.60 10.23
N ALA A 307 -17.32 6.96 9.53
CA ALA A 307 -16.96 6.36 8.24
C ALA A 307 -16.69 4.86 8.35
N PHE A 308 -16.03 4.43 9.44
CA PHE A 308 -15.81 3.01 9.74
C PHE A 308 -17.15 2.29 9.97
N ILE A 309 -17.97 2.71 10.95
CA ILE A 309 -19.22 2.04 11.31
C ILE A 309 -20.16 1.96 10.09
N SER A 310 -20.33 3.06 9.35
CA SER A 310 -21.18 3.11 8.16
C SER A 310 -20.75 2.17 7.04
N SER A 311 -19.47 1.80 6.96
CA SER A 311 -18.96 0.80 6.01
C SER A 311 -19.32 -0.65 6.41
N TYR A 312 -19.74 -0.84 7.66
CA TYR A 312 -20.03 -2.12 8.30
C TYR A 312 -21.42 -2.13 8.98
N THR A 313 -22.44 -1.50 8.41
CA THR A 313 -23.83 -1.63 8.92
C THR A 313 -24.59 -2.77 8.24
N VAL A 314 -25.63 -3.31 8.89
CA VAL A 314 -26.57 -4.32 8.34
C VAL A 314 -27.13 -3.89 6.98
N THR A 315 -27.59 -2.65 6.88
CA THR A 315 -28.13 -2.05 5.64
C THR A 315 -27.00 -1.38 4.86
N LYS A 316 -26.01 -2.17 4.45
CA LYS A 316 -24.82 -1.67 3.76
C LYS A 316 -25.20 -0.90 2.48
N LYS A 317 -25.08 0.43 2.51
CA LYS A 317 -25.37 1.29 1.35
C LYS A 317 -24.13 1.52 0.48
N LYS A 318 -22.95 1.78 1.08
CA LYS A 318 -21.70 2.08 0.36
C LYS A 318 -20.48 1.91 1.28
N ASN A 319 -19.34 1.44 0.76
CA ASN A 319 -18.07 1.47 1.49
C ASN A 319 -17.48 2.88 1.47
N GLN A 320 -17.02 3.38 2.61
CA GLN A 320 -16.34 4.68 2.72
C GLN A 320 -15.18 4.69 3.73
N PHE A 321 -14.67 3.50 4.07
CA PHE A 321 -13.52 3.31 4.96
C PHE A 321 -12.66 2.15 4.47
N THR A 322 -12.05 2.31 3.31
CA THR A 322 -11.12 1.35 2.70
C THR A 322 -9.95 2.07 2.06
N LYS A 323 -8.89 1.33 1.69
CA LYS A 323 -7.76 1.90 0.94
C LYS A 323 -8.19 2.57 -0.37
N VAL A 324 -9.21 2.02 -1.06
CA VAL A 324 -9.72 2.54 -2.35
C VAL A 324 -10.70 3.69 -2.16
N GLN A 325 -11.56 3.62 -1.13
CA GLN A 325 -12.64 4.59 -0.90
C GLN A 325 -12.62 5.09 0.53
N MET A 326 -12.50 6.40 0.70
CA MET A 326 -12.50 7.04 2.01
C MET A 326 -13.49 8.20 2.04
N ASN A 327 -14.22 8.35 3.14
CA ASN A 327 -14.96 9.57 3.42
C ASN A 327 -14.00 10.77 3.44
N MET A 328 -14.32 11.86 2.74
CA MET A 328 -13.45 13.03 2.60
C MET A 328 -13.00 13.62 3.94
N GLU A 329 -13.90 13.70 4.91
CA GLU A 329 -13.58 14.26 6.22
C GLU A 329 -12.70 13.29 7.02
N ALA A 330 -12.98 12.00 6.95
CA ALA A 330 -12.11 10.98 7.53
C ALA A 330 -10.71 10.96 6.88
N ASP A 331 -10.59 11.12 5.55
CA ASP A 331 -9.30 11.22 4.85
C ASP A 331 -8.49 12.42 5.34
N ARG A 332 -9.13 13.59 5.44
CA ARG A 332 -8.51 14.82 5.94
C ARG A 332 -7.96 14.64 7.36
N ILE A 333 -8.78 14.08 8.26
CA ILE A 333 -8.40 13.88 9.66
C ILE A 333 -7.32 12.80 9.78
N LEU A 334 -7.38 11.72 9.00
CA LEU A 334 -6.33 10.70 8.97
C LEU A 334 -5.00 11.26 8.46
N LEU A 335 -5.01 12.09 7.41
CA LEU A 335 -3.79 12.75 6.94
C LEU A 335 -3.16 13.62 8.03
N ASP A 336 -3.97 14.39 8.75
CA ASP A 336 -3.51 15.25 9.83
C ASP A 336 -3.00 14.43 11.03
N TYR A 337 -3.74 13.39 11.45
CA TYR A 337 -3.33 12.48 12.52
C TYR A 337 -1.98 11.82 12.21
N PHE A 338 -1.81 11.26 11.01
CA PHE A 338 -0.54 10.61 10.64
C PHE A 338 0.61 11.61 10.57
N SER A 339 0.35 12.81 10.06
CA SER A 339 1.38 13.86 9.94
C SER A 339 1.84 14.34 11.33
N LYS A 340 0.91 14.54 12.27
CA LYS A 340 1.20 14.98 13.64
C LYS A 340 1.84 13.89 14.51
N ASN A 341 1.54 12.62 14.25
CA ASN A 341 1.96 11.49 15.08
C ASN A 341 2.97 10.57 14.37
N LEU A 342 3.66 11.06 13.34
CA LEU A 342 4.49 10.22 12.46
C LEU A 342 5.51 9.37 13.23
N ASN A 343 6.23 9.95 14.18
CA ASN A 343 7.26 9.22 14.95
C ASN A 343 6.65 8.08 15.78
N THR A 344 5.48 8.31 16.39
CA THR A 344 4.75 7.28 17.15
C THR A 344 4.29 6.16 16.24
N ILE A 345 3.74 6.52 15.07
CA ILE A 345 3.23 5.56 14.09
C ILE A 345 4.36 4.76 13.44
N GLU A 346 5.50 5.37 13.14
CA GLU A 346 6.70 4.67 12.68
C GLU A 346 7.18 3.66 13.76
N GLY A 347 6.99 3.99 15.04
CA GLY A 347 7.23 3.09 16.18
C GLY A 347 6.25 1.91 16.29
N TRP A 348 5.15 1.89 15.53
CA TRP A 348 4.26 0.73 15.47
C TRP A 348 4.83 -0.45 14.69
N PHE A 349 5.94 -0.26 13.97
CA PHE A 349 6.51 -1.26 13.07
C PHE A 349 7.83 -1.80 13.57
N ASN A 350 7.92 -3.13 13.67
CA ASN A 350 9.18 -3.86 13.80
C ASN A 350 9.68 -4.30 12.42
N ILE A 351 11.00 -4.37 12.25
CA ILE A 351 11.61 -4.81 10.98
C ILE A 351 12.09 -6.24 11.13
N ILE A 352 11.54 -7.11 10.30
CA ILE A 352 11.90 -8.53 10.25
C ILE A 352 13.06 -8.76 9.28
N SER A 353 13.01 -8.07 8.13
CA SER A 353 14.02 -8.13 7.08
C SER A 353 14.09 -6.76 6.39
N PRO A 354 15.28 -6.27 6.01
CA PRO A 354 16.60 -6.83 6.33
C PRO A 354 16.93 -6.69 7.83
N LYS A 355 17.69 -7.65 8.37
CA LYS A 355 18.08 -7.63 9.79
C LYS A 355 18.90 -6.37 10.10
N LYS A 356 18.72 -5.82 11.32
CA LYS A 356 19.45 -4.65 11.86
C LYS A 356 19.22 -3.32 11.13
N LYS A 357 18.44 -3.28 10.05
CA LYS A 357 18.03 -2.02 9.42
C LYS A 357 16.92 -1.33 10.22
N LYS A 358 16.75 -0.02 9.97
CA LYS A 358 15.72 0.83 10.57
C LYS A 358 14.69 1.27 9.53
N LEU A 359 13.50 1.65 9.97
CA LEU A 359 12.40 2.04 9.08
C LEU A 359 12.77 3.30 8.27
N LEU A 360 13.57 4.17 8.89
CA LEU A 360 14.18 5.32 8.23
C LEU A 360 14.98 4.91 6.98
N THR A 361 15.71 3.80 7.01
CA THR A 361 16.47 3.32 5.85
C THR A 361 15.54 2.94 4.69
N LEU A 362 14.42 2.25 4.95
CA LEU A 362 13.41 1.98 3.92
C LEU A 362 12.84 3.28 3.34
N LYS A 363 12.52 4.24 4.22
CA LYS A 363 12.01 5.56 3.81
C LYS A 363 13.00 6.30 2.90
N ASP A 364 14.29 6.25 3.23
CA ASP A 364 15.35 6.85 2.43
C ASP A 364 15.55 6.13 1.09
N GLU A 365 15.53 4.80 1.07
CA GLU A 365 15.58 3.98 -0.15
C GLU A 365 14.40 4.30 -1.09
N LEU A 366 13.18 4.39 -0.55
CA LEU A 366 11.98 4.76 -1.33
C LEU A 366 12.06 6.19 -1.85
N LYS A 367 12.62 7.11 -1.05
CA LYS A 367 12.84 8.51 -1.46
C LYS A 367 13.90 8.60 -2.57
N GLU A 368 14.97 7.81 -2.48
CA GLU A 368 15.99 7.73 -3.52
C GLU A 368 15.38 7.22 -4.82
N LEU A 369 14.67 6.08 -4.78
CA LEU A 369 13.97 5.54 -5.94
C LEU A 369 12.98 6.55 -6.52
N LYS A 370 12.17 7.22 -5.70
CA LYS A 370 11.23 8.26 -6.14
C LYS A 370 11.91 9.36 -6.95
N ASN A 371 13.11 9.80 -6.55
CA ASN A 371 13.77 10.97 -7.09
C ASN A 371 14.64 10.69 -8.33
N LYS A 372 14.71 9.44 -8.79
CA LYS A 372 15.48 9.09 -9.99
C LYS A 372 14.88 9.67 -11.27
N ASN A 373 15.73 9.86 -12.28
CA ASN A 373 15.29 10.25 -13.61
C ASN A 373 14.72 9.05 -14.38
N TRP A 374 13.50 8.67 -14.01
CA TRP A 374 12.82 7.50 -14.57
C TRP A 374 12.51 7.63 -16.05
N THR A 375 12.27 8.85 -16.56
CA THR A 375 12.10 9.08 -18.01
C THR A 375 13.34 8.68 -18.80
N THR A 376 14.51 8.74 -18.19
CA THR A 376 15.78 8.34 -18.79
C THR A 376 16.14 6.88 -18.49
N ILE A 377 15.69 6.32 -17.36
CA ILE A 377 15.91 4.91 -16.96
C ILE A 377 14.99 3.94 -17.71
N LEU A 378 13.74 4.34 -17.98
CA LEU A 378 12.73 3.48 -18.61
C LEU A 378 12.80 3.46 -20.15
N LYS A 379 13.61 4.34 -20.74
CA LYS A 379 14.02 4.28 -22.15
C LYS A 379 15.18 3.32 -22.28
#